data_AF-A0A934V8P7-F1
#
_entry.id   AF-A0A934V8P7-F1
#
_cell.length_a   1.000
_cell.length_b   1.000
_cell.length_c   1.000
_cell.angle_alpha   90.00
_cell.angle_beta   90.00
_cell.angle_gamma   90.00
#
_symmetry.space_group_name_H-M   'P 1'
#
loop_
_entity.id
_entity.type
_entity.pdbx_description
1 polymer ?
#
loop_
_entity_poly.entity_id
_entity_poly.type
_entity_poly.pdbx_seq_one_letter_code
_entity_poly.pdbx_strand_id
1 'polypeptide(L)'
;MRTRAVLVAAVAVLLSLSGCSREAGPTPKGAAADPGPGALQMKLEALTTDVCFTEPTQVDSPGCEKFVTQLGTMPGMAQKFAGTEHPELAEAGRELDQLIRAYRAGNCGNEGSDECTDILVDMSTTLGQVEAGVSKLPEVTTQSS
;
A
#
# COMPACT_ATOMS: atom_id res chain seq x y z
N MET A 1 -47.37 19.80 58.97
CA MET A 1 -46.59 18.59 59.31
C MET A 1 -45.11 18.93 59.19
N ARG A 2 -44.35 18.67 60.26
CA ARG A 2 -42.91 18.37 60.33
C ARG A 2 -41.89 19.35 59.73
N THR A 3 -41.38 20.16 60.66
CA THR A 3 -40.02 20.69 60.81
C THR A 3 -38.87 19.75 60.40
N ARG A 4 -37.77 20.34 59.87
CA ARG A 4 -36.32 20.10 60.15
C ARG A 4 -35.50 20.70 58.98
N ALA A 5 -34.82 21.83 59.14
CA ALA A 5 -33.56 22.08 59.86
C ALA A 5 -32.30 21.55 59.14
N VAL A 6 -31.51 22.52 58.70
CA VAL A 6 -30.08 22.58 58.28
C VAL A 6 -29.15 21.56 58.92
N LEU A 7 -28.13 21.08 58.16
CA LEU A 7 -26.73 20.75 58.55
C LEU A 7 -25.99 20.22 57.29
N VAL A 8 -25.09 20.98 56.64
CA VAL A 8 -23.62 21.04 56.86
C VAL A 8 -22.96 19.67 56.94
N ALA A 9 -22.10 19.34 55.95
CA ALA A 9 -20.69 18.94 56.15
C ALA A 9 -20.09 18.32 54.88
N ALA A 10 -18.91 18.82 54.54
CA ALA A 10 -18.02 18.33 53.51
C ALA A 10 -17.52 16.91 53.82
N VAL A 11 -17.41 16.09 52.76
CA VAL A 11 -16.52 14.92 52.73
C VAL A 11 -15.63 15.08 51.50
N ALA A 12 -14.43 15.60 51.74
CA ALA A 12 -13.28 15.31 50.90
C ALA A 12 -12.95 13.81 51.03
N VAL A 13 -12.42 13.18 49.98
CA VAL A 13 -11.32 12.20 49.99
C VAL A 13 -11.24 11.46 48.63
N LEU A 14 -10.17 11.79 47.90
CA LEU A 14 -9.31 10.89 47.10
C LEU A 14 -9.99 9.97 46.06
N LEU A 15 -10.17 10.49 44.84
CA LEU A 15 -10.12 9.66 43.64
C LEU A 15 -8.66 9.52 43.18
N SER A 16 -8.02 8.51 43.73
CA SER A 16 -6.80 7.90 43.23
C SER A 16 -7.04 7.29 41.84
N LEU A 17 -6.58 7.97 40.79
CA LEU A 17 -6.26 7.37 39.48
C LEU A 17 -4.75 7.47 39.26
N SER A 18 -3.99 6.89 40.19
CA SER A 18 -2.62 6.47 39.96
C SER A 18 -2.65 5.31 38.96
N GLY A 19 -2.30 5.57 37.71
CA GLY A 19 -2.22 4.55 36.69
C GLY A 19 -2.08 5.08 35.27
N CYS A 20 -1.37 6.20 35.06
CA CYS A 20 -0.73 6.44 33.78
C CYS A 20 0.36 5.37 33.62
N SER A 21 -0.01 4.18 33.15
CA SER A 21 0.95 3.21 32.64
C SER A 21 1.67 3.84 31.46
N ARG A 22 2.74 4.59 31.77
CA ARG A 22 3.89 4.77 30.89
C ARG A 22 4.61 3.42 30.81
N GLU A 23 3.92 2.41 30.31
CA GLU A 23 4.63 1.26 29.78
C GLU A 23 5.22 1.78 28.47
N ALA A 24 6.52 2.09 28.52
CA ALA A 24 7.32 2.14 27.31
C ALA A 24 7.21 0.73 26.71
N GLY A 25 6.22 0.54 25.85
CA GLY A 25 6.09 -0.66 25.04
C GLY A 25 7.42 -0.92 24.34
N PRO A 26 7.72 -2.18 23.97
CA PRO A 26 8.99 -2.52 23.36
C PRO A 26 9.27 -1.53 22.22
N THR A 27 10.41 -0.83 22.31
CA THR A 27 10.88 0.07 21.27
C THR A 27 10.71 -0.66 19.94
N PRO A 28 9.98 -0.09 18.96
CA PRO A 28 9.83 -0.73 17.67
C PRO A 28 11.22 -1.11 17.18
N LYS A 29 11.48 -2.42 17.02
CA LYS A 29 12.67 -2.87 16.29
C LYS A 29 12.63 -2.10 14.97
N GLY A 30 13.76 -1.48 14.62
CA GLY A 30 13.86 -0.61 13.44
C GLY A 30 13.23 -1.27 12.21
N ALA A 31 12.77 -0.43 11.28
CA ALA A 31 12.07 -0.86 10.07
C ALA A 31 12.65 -2.18 9.54
N ALA A 32 11.77 -3.17 9.32
CA ALA A 32 12.18 -4.46 8.78
C ALA A 32 13.09 -4.24 7.57
N ALA A 33 14.18 -5.02 7.50
CA ALA A 33 15.13 -4.90 6.40
C ALA A 33 14.39 -4.96 5.06
N ASP A 34 14.80 -4.11 4.12
CA ASP A 34 14.26 -4.14 2.76
C ASP A 34 14.47 -5.54 2.17
N PRO A 35 13.40 -6.24 1.76
CA PRO A 35 13.52 -7.60 1.24
C PRO A 35 14.22 -7.64 -0.14
N GLY A 36 14.54 -6.49 -0.75
CA GLY A 36 15.38 -6.35 -1.93
C GLY A 36 14.66 -6.66 -3.25
N PRO A 37 15.37 -6.52 -4.40
CA PRO A 37 14.80 -6.70 -5.73
C PRO A 37 14.17 -8.06 -5.99
N GLY A 38 14.76 -9.16 -5.51
CA GLY A 38 14.22 -10.52 -5.69
C GLY A 38 12.84 -10.71 -5.06
N ALA A 39 12.58 -10.06 -3.92
CA ALA A 39 11.25 -10.11 -3.30
C ALA A 39 10.21 -9.29 -4.07
N LEU A 40 10.64 -8.21 -4.73
CA LEU A 40 9.78 -7.48 -5.66
C LEU A 40 9.47 -8.33 -6.89
N GLN A 41 10.46 -9.00 -7.47
CA GLN A 41 10.27 -9.91 -8.61
C GLN A 41 9.20 -10.97 -8.32
N MET A 42 9.30 -11.68 -7.19
CA MET A 42 8.29 -12.69 -6.81
C MET A 42 6.87 -12.11 -6.67
N LYS A 43 6.75 -10.88 -6.16
CA LYS A 43 5.44 -10.22 -6.07
C LYS A 43 4.90 -9.85 -7.44
N LEU A 44 5.76 -9.39 -8.34
CA LEU A 44 5.38 -9.03 -9.70
C LEU A 44 4.90 -10.28 -10.45
N GLU A 45 5.64 -11.38 -10.40
CA GLU A 45 5.24 -12.67 -11.00
C GLU A 45 3.89 -13.16 -10.48
N ALA A 46 3.61 -12.98 -9.19
CA ALA A 46 2.31 -13.34 -8.63
C ALA A 46 1.19 -12.45 -9.19
N LEU A 47 1.41 -11.14 -9.31
CA LEU A 47 0.40 -10.20 -9.80
C LEU A 47 0.23 -10.22 -11.31
N THR A 48 1.24 -10.60 -12.09
CA THR A 48 1.14 -10.72 -13.54
C THR A 48 0.39 -11.98 -14.00
N THR A 49 -0.06 -12.80 -13.04
CA THR A 49 -1.03 -13.89 -13.27
C THR A 49 -2.46 -13.54 -12.87
N ASP A 50 -2.69 -12.35 -12.31
CA ASP A 50 -4.03 -11.89 -11.93
C ASP A 50 -4.89 -11.64 -13.19
N VAL A 51 -6.20 -11.90 -13.11
CA VAL A 51 -7.13 -11.65 -14.21
C VAL A 51 -7.21 -10.16 -14.56
N CYS A 52 -7.05 -9.28 -13.58
CA CYS A 52 -7.01 -7.84 -13.80
C CYS A 52 -5.74 -7.36 -14.49
N PHE A 53 -4.70 -8.20 -14.55
CA PHE A 53 -3.51 -7.97 -15.37
C PHE A 53 -3.62 -8.62 -16.75
N THR A 54 -4.07 -9.87 -16.81
CA THR A 54 -4.08 -10.66 -18.05
C THR A 54 -5.24 -10.33 -18.96
N GLU A 55 -6.39 -9.97 -18.40
CA GLU A 55 -7.63 -9.70 -19.11
C GLU A 55 -8.34 -8.43 -18.57
N PRO A 56 -7.67 -7.26 -18.51
CA PRO A 56 -8.19 -6.04 -17.88
C PRO A 56 -9.50 -5.52 -18.51
N THR A 57 -9.78 -5.89 -19.76
CA THR A 57 -11.01 -5.50 -20.47
C THR A 57 -12.18 -6.45 -20.23
N GLN A 58 -11.96 -7.59 -19.58
CA GLN A 58 -12.99 -8.59 -19.28
C GLN A 58 -13.52 -8.51 -17.84
N VAL A 59 -12.92 -7.66 -17.00
CA VAL A 59 -13.30 -7.46 -15.60
C VAL A 59 -13.73 -6.02 -15.42
N ASP A 60 -14.91 -5.81 -14.81
CA ASP A 60 -15.36 -4.47 -14.45
C ASP A 60 -14.37 -3.85 -13.44
N SER A 61 -14.07 -2.56 -13.61
CA SER A 61 -13.00 -1.93 -12.83
C SER A 61 -13.13 -2.10 -11.30
N PRO A 62 -14.32 -2.02 -10.67
CA PRO A 62 -14.44 -2.28 -9.23
C PRO A 62 -13.93 -3.67 -8.81
N GLY A 63 -14.09 -4.68 -9.67
CA GLY A 63 -13.58 -6.04 -9.44
C GLY A 63 -12.05 -6.10 -9.34
N CYS A 64 -11.35 -5.11 -9.86
CA CYS A 64 -9.89 -5.01 -9.84
C CYS A 64 -9.32 -4.17 -8.70
N GLU A 65 -10.14 -3.64 -7.78
CA GLU A 65 -9.66 -2.80 -6.67
C GLU A 65 -8.60 -3.52 -5.81
N LYS A 66 -8.77 -4.83 -5.57
CA LYS A 66 -7.79 -5.63 -4.83
C LYS A 66 -6.45 -5.70 -5.55
N PHE A 67 -6.46 -5.91 -6.86
CA PHE A 67 -5.25 -5.91 -7.69
C PHE A 67 -4.53 -4.55 -7.57
N VAL A 68 -5.25 -3.45 -7.82
CA VAL A 68 -4.71 -2.08 -7.73
C VAL A 68 -4.16 -1.76 -6.32
N THR A 69 -4.81 -2.25 -5.27
CA THR A 69 -4.33 -2.09 -3.89
C THR A 69 -2.99 -2.79 -3.66
N GLN A 70 -2.81 -4.00 -4.19
CA GLN A 70 -1.56 -4.74 -4.08
C GLN A 70 -0.39 -4.05 -4.79
N LEU A 71 -0.66 -3.28 -5.84
CA LEU A 71 0.34 -2.47 -6.54
C LEU A 71 0.89 -1.32 -5.70
N GLY A 72 0.21 -0.89 -4.63
CA GLY A 72 0.43 0.40 -3.98
C GLY A 72 1.85 0.69 -3.46
N THR A 73 2.71 -0.32 -3.28
CA THR A 73 4.12 -0.15 -2.87
C THR A 73 5.13 -0.35 -4.00
N MET A 74 4.70 -0.95 -5.12
CA MET A 74 5.57 -1.34 -6.23
C MET A 74 6.21 -0.15 -6.95
N PRO A 75 5.48 0.95 -7.27
CA PRO A 75 6.09 2.15 -7.84
C PRO A 75 7.32 2.66 -7.10
N GLY A 76 7.21 2.77 -5.77
CA GLY A 76 8.29 3.27 -4.93
C GLY A 76 9.48 2.31 -4.87
N MET A 77 9.22 1.00 -4.83
CA MET A 77 10.29 0.00 -4.88
C MET A 77 11.00 -0.02 -6.23
N ALA A 78 10.26 0.07 -7.35
CA ALA A 78 10.82 0.16 -8.70
C ALA A 78 11.74 1.38 -8.83
N GLN A 79 11.27 2.56 -8.42
CA GLN A 79 12.08 3.78 -8.42
C GLN A 79 13.33 3.67 -7.52
N LYS A 80 13.19 3.02 -6.36
CA LYS A 80 14.30 2.80 -5.44
C LYS A 80 15.37 1.88 -6.03
N PHE A 81 14.97 0.74 -6.58
CA PHE A 81 15.89 -0.27 -7.10
C PHE A 81 16.46 0.10 -8.47
N ALA A 82 15.79 0.98 -9.22
CA ALA A 82 16.33 1.53 -10.45
C ALA A 82 17.67 2.27 -10.26
N GLY A 83 17.85 2.96 -9.13
CA GLY A 83 19.02 3.79 -8.88
C GLY A 83 19.25 4.80 -10.01
N THR A 84 20.53 5.00 -10.37
CA THR A 84 20.92 5.80 -11.54
C THR A 84 21.16 4.97 -12.80
N GLU A 85 21.20 3.65 -12.67
CA GLU A 85 21.64 2.73 -13.73
C GLU A 85 20.48 2.23 -14.60
N HIS A 86 19.23 2.28 -14.08
CA HIS A 86 18.02 1.82 -14.77
C HIS A 86 16.95 2.92 -14.84
N PRO A 87 17.21 4.06 -15.51
CA PRO A 87 16.26 5.18 -15.58
C PRO A 87 14.88 4.77 -16.13
N GLU A 88 14.83 3.78 -17.00
CA GLU A 88 13.60 3.20 -17.56
C GLU A 88 12.74 2.51 -16.49
N LEU A 89 13.34 1.81 -15.53
CA LEU A 89 12.61 1.20 -14.42
C LEU A 89 12.06 2.28 -13.47
N ALA A 90 12.82 3.35 -13.25
CA ALA A 90 12.35 4.48 -12.47
C ALA A 90 11.17 5.19 -13.16
N GLU A 91 11.20 5.30 -14.49
CA GLU A 91 10.12 5.89 -15.28
C GLU A 91 8.86 5.05 -15.27
N ALA A 92 8.96 3.75 -15.55
CA ALA A 92 7.83 2.82 -15.43
C ALA A 92 7.24 2.83 -14.01
N GLY A 93 8.09 2.91 -12.98
CA GLY A 93 7.64 3.09 -11.61
C GLY A 93 6.86 4.38 -11.38
N ARG A 94 7.26 5.51 -11.97
CA ARG A 94 6.52 6.79 -11.85
C ARG A 94 5.21 6.77 -12.63
N GLU A 95 5.19 6.14 -13.80
CA GLU A 95 3.99 5.99 -14.62
C GLU A 95 2.97 5.11 -13.89
N LEU A 96 3.40 4.00 -13.30
CA LEU A 96 2.52 3.13 -12.51
C LEU A 96 1.90 3.87 -11.31
N ASP A 97 2.66 4.72 -10.61
CA ASP A 97 2.11 5.56 -9.52
C ASP A 97 1.03 6.53 -10.04
N GLN A 98 1.27 7.13 -11.21
CA GLN A 98 0.31 8.05 -11.83
C GLN A 98 -0.98 7.34 -12.20
N LEU A 99 -0.90 6.16 -12.80
CA LEU A 99 -2.08 5.35 -13.15
C LEU A 99 -2.85 4.93 -11.90
N ILE A 100 -2.18 4.52 -10.83
CA ILE A 100 -2.83 4.17 -9.55
C ILE A 100 -3.58 5.37 -8.97
N ARG A 101 -3.02 6.57 -9.09
CA ARG A 101 -3.70 7.81 -8.69
C ARG A 101 -4.88 8.13 -9.58
N ALA A 102 -4.74 7.97 -10.91
CA ALA A 102 -5.81 8.19 -11.86
C ALA A 102 -7.01 7.28 -11.58
N TYR A 103 -6.76 5.98 -11.38
CA TYR A 103 -7.79 5.01 -11.00
C TYR A 103 -8.56 5.42 -9.74
N ARG A 104 -7.83 5.86 -8.70
CA ARG A 104 -8.45 6.31 -7.44
C ARG A 104 -9.21 7.63 -7.61
N ALA A 105 -8.66 8.58 -8.37
CA ALA A 105 -9.27 9.87 -8.63
C ALA A 105 -10.55 9.75 -9.46
N GLY A 106 -10.58 8.80 -10.41
CA GLY A 106 -11.74 8.45 -11.21
C GLY A 106 -12.77 7.58 -10.49
N ASN A 107 -12.58 7.31 -9.19
CA ASN A 107 -13.47 6.46 -8.39
C ASN A 107 -13.65 5.03 -8.96
N CYS A 108 -12.66 4.53 -9.72
CA CYS A 108 -12.76 3.29 -10.50
C CYS A 108 -12.94 2.02 -9.66
N GLY A 109 -12.60 2.08 -8.37
CA GLY A 109 -12.83 1.00 -7.39
C GLY A 109 -14.29 0.86 -6.97
N ASN A 110 -15.13 1.88 -7.22
CA ASN A 110 -16.55 1.85 -6.86
C ASN A 110 -17.46 1.93 -8.08
N GLU A 111 -17.03 2.63 -9.14
CA GLU A 111 -17.81 2.86 -10.36
C GLU A 111 -16.99 2.47 -11.59
N GLY A 112 -17.58 1.68 -12.47
CA GLY A 112 -16.97 1.33 -13.76
C GLY A 112 -17.21 2.39 -14.83
N SER A 113 -16.21 2.62 -15.67
CA SER A 113 -16.30 3.44 -16.88
C SER A 113 -15.28 2.98 -17.91
N ASP A 114 -15.45 3.36 -19.18
CA ASP A 114 -14.47 3.06 -20.24
C ASP A 114 -13.08 3.62 -19.89
N GLU A 115 -13.03 4.83 -19.32
CA GLU A 115 -11.77 5.44 -18.84
C GLU A 115 -11.11 4.58 -17.74
N CYS A 116 -11.89 3.99 -16.84
CA CYS A 116 -11.35 3.09 -15.81
C CYS A 116 -10.81 1.79 -16.41
N THR A 117 -11.44 1.26 -17.46
CA THR A 117 -10.93 0.10 -18.20
C THR A 117 -9.63 0.44 -18.92
N ASP A 118 -9.54 1.59 -19.58
CA ASP A 118 -8.31 2.06 -20.23
C ASP A 118 -7.17 2.22 -19.21
N ILE A 119 -7.44 2.80 -18.04
CA ILE A 119 -6.47 2.91 -16.95
C ILE A 119 -5.97 1.53 -16.49
N LEU A 120 -6.83 0.51 -16.43
CA LEU A 120 -6.43 -0.85 -16.06
C LEU A 120 -5.57 -1.52 -17.13
N VAL A 121 -5.85 -1.27 -18.41
CA VAL A 121 -5.01 -1.73 -19.54
C VAL A 121 -3.61 -1.11 -19.45
N ASP A 122 -3.56 0.21 -19.23
CA ASP A 122 -2.30 0.93 -19.07
C ASP A 122 -1.53 0.44 -17.85
N MET A 123 -2.21 0.23 -16.71
CA MET A 123 -1.58 -0.35 -15.51
C MET A 123 -0.96 -1.71 -15.79
N SER A 124 -1.67 -2.58 -16.51
CA SER A 124 -1.19 -3.93 -16.83
C SER A 124 0.06 -3.85 -17.71
N THR A 125 0.03 -2.97 -18.72
CA THR A 125 1.18 -2.72 -19.59
C THR A 125 2.38 -2.19 -18.81
N THR A 126 2.20 -1.15 -18.01
CA THR A 126 3.27 -0.55 -17.21
C THR A 126 3.79 -1.50 -16.13
N LEU A 127 2.92 -2.32 -15.53
CA LEU A 127 3.35 -3.34 -14.56
C LEU A 127 4.26 -4.40 -15.20
N GLY A 128 3.96 -4.82 -16.43
CA GLY A 128 4.83 -5.71 -17.21
C GLY A 128 6.19 -5.08 -17.52
N GLN A 129 6.25 -3.76 -17.74
CA GLN A 129 7.51 -3.03 -17.91
C GLN A 129 8.31 -2.98 -16.59
N VAL A 130 7.64 -2.79 -15.46
CA VAL A 130 8.27 -2.83 -14.13
C VAL A 130 8.85 -4.22 -13.87
N GLU A 131 8.10 -5.29 -14.12
CA GLU A 131 8.59 -6.68 -14.02
C GLU A 131 9.80 -6.94 -14.92
N ALA A 132 9.71 -6.56 -16.19
CA ALA A 132 10.82 -6.70 -17.12
C ALA A 132 12.07 -5.89 -16.69
N GLY A 133 11.89 -4.71 -16.09
CA GLY A 133 12.99 -3.92 -15.54
C GLY A 133 13.61 -4.55 -14.30
N VAL A 134 12.79 -5.01 -13.34
CA VAL A 134 13.25 -5.67 -12.11
C VAL A 134 13.99 -6.97 -12.43
N SER A 135 13.52 -7.75 -13.41
CA SER A 135 14.17 -9.01 -13.82
C SER A 135 15.62 -8.84 -14.34
N LYS A 136 15.98 -7.63 -14.78
CA LYS A 136 17.33 -7.31 -15.27
C LYS A 136 18.29 -6.87 -14.17
N LEU A 137 17.81 -6.69 -12.94
CA LEU A 137 18.65 -6.25 -11.84
C LEU A 137 19.67 -7.34 -11.46
N PRO A 138 20.92 -6.99 -11.14
CA PRO A 138 21.97 -7.95 -10.79
C PRO A 138 21.59 -8.91 -9.65
N GLU A 139 20.89 -8.41 -8.64
CA GLU A 139 20.47 -9.18 -7.47
C GLU A 139 19.39 -10.21 -7.80
N VAL A 140 18.62 -9.99 -8.87
CA VAL A 140 17.58 -10.93 -9.34
C VAL A 140 18.23 -11.99 -10.23
N THR A 141 19.01 -11.56 -11.22
CA THR A 141 19.65 -12.46 -12.20
C THR A 141 20.61 -13.48 -11.57
N THR A 142 21.31 -13.08 -10.50
CA THR A 142 22.24 -13.95 -9.77
C THR A 142 21.54 -15.00 -8.88
N GLN A 143 20.27 -14.79 -8.51
CA GLN A 143 19.48 -15.74 -7.73
C GLN A 143 18.83 -16.83 -8.59
N SER A 144 18.69 -16.59 -9.90
CA SER A 144 18.08 -17.53 -10.85
C SER A 144 19.08 -18.49 -11.51
N SER A 145 20.38 -18.40 -11.16
CA SER A 145 21.48 -19.19 -11.75
C SER A 145 21.88 -20.40 -10.91
#